data_AF-A0A971VIQ6-F1
#
_entry.id   AF-A0A971VIQ6-F1
#
_cell.length_a   1.000
_cell.length_b   1.000
_cell.length_c   1.000
_cell.angle_alpha   90.00
_cell.angle_beta   90.00
_cell.angle_gamma   90.00
#
_symmetry.space_group_name_H-M   'P 1'
#
loop_
_entity.id
_entity.type
_entity.pdbx_description
1 polymer ?
#
loop_
_entity_poly.entity_id
_entity_poly.type
_entity_poly.pdbx_seq_one_letter_code
_entity_poly.pdbx_strand_id
1 'polypeptide(L)'
;MLKRLKLFVYFLLIIIIVTTGIYILLDISLRGRLMSAIPAPTETNPYIFIENREYVYPRAVSIFLTEKGDSLFKNGTPRSLMLSIASTAMESAVLIEEKNQNKPEIYLALRYSKNEMKSLKKGILPDSLKKVIKNGKILQGTNKNCWRIYADSSDYPIYYQVDKHHVLMVADLELLEQMNNALRGEEKSLTRKKWIKEKTFPGYIEIADGGFFNTLGGKDGTPVIFQAAWRHSPNVENNQNSGELKWKISGLDKEIYRLIAASVSPTKWSDSKYFSAEPVLFSLGINISKLKGSPKDWPLPLNNLALLGKTMGLRNKEIREILTGKTVASVGGHNHLLWFNLPGFIIEFTADEQLLKTAVSAFWQKLFFGTEPSPLSGFSYGGTASLPFSTLGVSDKNLALFGLVAPNSIKPYNQLRKLLKEDEEAIGWLTADLPHIADALVEMSKMNYFSSEDYNSERDIFSENDHTEECFQPEMNLYTLDNEKVISFSKMLKTFGKISLVWESYDSGRLNWYDVRAKEN
;
A
#
# COMPACT_ATOMS: atom_id res chain seq x y z
N MET A 1 61.83 21.69 -22.86
CA MET A 1 61.52 21.37 -21.45
C MET A 1 60.05 21.55 -21.07
N LEU A 2 59.40 22.68 -21.41
CA LEU A 2 58.03 23.01 -20.99
C LEU A 2 56.93 21.98 -21.40
N LYS A 3 57.04 21.34 -22.58
CA LYS A 3 56.11 20.28 -23.02
C LYS A 3 56.20 19.01 -22.19
N ARG A 4 57.41 18.61 -21.75
CA ARG A 4 57.61 17.41 -20.91
C ARG A 4 57.13 17.63 -19.47
N LEU A 5 57.26 18.85 -18.95
CA LEU A 5 56.73 19.23 -17.64
C LEU A 5 55.19 19.24 -17.63
N LYS A 6 54.54 19.77 -18.67
CA LYS A 6 53.07 19.72 -18.81
C LYS A 6 52.55 18.28 -18.88
N LEU A 7 53.21 17.40 -19.66
CA LEU A 7 52.82 16.00 -19.76
C LEU A 7 52.93 15.27 -18.40
N PHE A 8 53.99 15.55 -17.65
CA PHE A 8 54.20 14.99 -16.31
C PHE A 8 53.16 15.47 -15.30
N VAL A 9 52.80 16.75 -15.31
CA VAL A 9 51.75 17.31 -14.44
C VAL A 9 50.37 16.74 -14.79
N TYR A 10 50.04 16.57 -16.07
CA TYR A 10 48.81 15.89 -16.50
C TYR A 10 48.78 14.43 -16.06
N PHE A 11 49.89 13.71 -16.17
CA PHE A 11 49.99 12.32 -15.72
C PHE A 11 49.85 12.20 -14.19
N LEU A 12 50.46 13.12 -13.43
CA LEU A 12 50.32 13.19 -11.98
C LEU A 12 48.88 13.52 -11.57
N LEU A 13 48.21 14.44 -12.26
CA LEU A 13 46.79 14.77 -12.04
C LEU A 13 45.87 13.59 -12.36
N ILE A 14 46.13 12.83 -13.42
CA ILE A 14 45.38 11.62 -13.73
C ILE A 14 45.61 10.56 -12.65
N ILE A 15 46.84 10.36 -12.19
CA ILE A 15 47.13 9.45 -11.08
C ILE A 15 46.43 9.91 -9.81
N ILE A 16 46.42 11.21 -9.48
CA ILE A 16 45.71 11.73 -8.31
C ILE A 16 44.20 11.55 -8.47
N ILE A 17 43.62 11.81 -9.65
CA ILE A 17 42.18 11.60 -9.90
C ILE A 17 41.83 10.11 -9.84
N VAL A 18 42.68 9.24 -10.37
CA VAL A 18 42.47 7.78 -10.36
C VAL A 18 42.68 7.24 -8.95
N THR A 19 43.68 7.68 -8.20
CA THR A 19 43.91 7.24 -6.81
C THR A 19 42.88 7.83 -5.85
N THR A 20 42.44 9.07 -6.03
CA THR A 20 41.34 9.67 -5.27
C THR A 20 40.01 9.05 -5.66
N GLY A 21 39.80 8.74 -6.95
CA GLY A 21 38.64 8.01 -7.46
C GLY A 21 38.59 6.58 -6.95
N ILE A 22 39.74 5.89 -6.89
CA ILE A 22 39.90 4.56 -6.28
C ILE A 22 39.75 4.65 -4.76
N TYR A 23 40.25 5.71 -4.10
CA TYR A 23 40.06 5.91 -2.65
C TYR A 23 38.61 6.23 -2.32
N ILE A 24 37.89 6.99 -3.15
CA ILE A 24 36.45 7.24 -3.01
C ILE A 24 35.65 5.98 -3.35
N LEU A 25 36.01 5.22 -4.38
CA LEU A 25 35.40 3.92 -4.71
C LEU A 25 35.67 2.87 -3.64
N LEU A 26 36.87 2.88 -3.05
CA LEU A 26 37.26 2.04 -1.93
C LEU A 26 36.61 2.51 -0.64
N ASP A 27 36.45 3.81 -0.37
CA ASP A 27 35.74 4.32 0.81
C ASP A 27 34.21 4.10 0.67
N ILE A 28 33.68 4.11 -0.56
CA ILE A 28 32.30 3.69 -0.89
C ILE A 28 32.15 2.15 -0.87
N SER A 29 33.21 1.38 -1.12
CA SER A 29 33.22 -0.08 -0.98
C SER A 29 33.55 -0.56 0.44
N LEU A 30 34.24 0.26 1.26
CA LEU A 30 34.70 0.04 2.63
C LEU A 30 33.85 0.76 3.69
N ARG A 31 32.87 1.59 3.31
CA ARG A 31 31.71 1.84 4.18
C ARG A 31 31.08 0.48 4.43
N GLY A 32 31.46 -0.18 5.54
CA GLY A 32 31.01 -1.52 5.91
C GLY A 32 29.52 -1.61 5.65
N ARG A 33 29.14 -2.34 4.60
CA ARG A 33 27.78 -2.25 4.08
C ARG A 33 26.89 -2.88 5.14
N LEU A 34 25.85 -2.17 5.60
CA LEU A 34 25.00 -2.71 6.66
C LEU A 34 24.45 -4.10 6.31
N MET A 35 24.13 -4.31 5.03
CA MET A 35 23.71 -5.62 4.50
C MET A 35 24.73 -6.74 4.68
N SER A 36 26.04 -6.47 4.65
CA SER A 36 27.04 -7.53 4.80
C SER A 36 27.09 -8.09 6.23
N ALA A 37 26.51 -7.36 7.19
CA ALA A 37 26.33 -7.86 8.56
C ALA A 37 25.03 -8.65 8.75
N ILE A 38 24.17 -8.69 7.74
CA ILE A 38 22.90 -9.41 7.81
C ILE A 38 23.10 -10.78 7.16
N PRO A 39 22.83 -11.88 7.88
CA PRO A 39 22.87 -13.21 7.29
C PRO A 39 21.84 -13.31 6.15
N ALA A 40 22.13 -14.13 5.14
CA ALA A 40 21.18 -14.38 4.07
C ALA A 40 19.96 -15.13 4.62
N PRO A 41 18.72 -14.68 4.31
CA PRO A 41 17.53 -15.40 4.73
C PRO A 41 17.46 -16.78 4.08
N THR A 42 16.84 -17.72 4.76
CA THR A 42 16.56 -19.05 4.23
C THR A 42 15.51 -18.93 3.13
N GLU A 43 15.77 -19.51 1.95
CA GLU A 43 14.89 -19.35 0.77
C GLU A 43 13.49 -19.95 0.96
N THR A 44 13.32 -20.86 1.90
CA THR A 44 12.06 -21.55 2.23
C THR A 44 11.28 -20.90 3.37
N ASN A 45 11.83 -19.87 4.03
CA ASN A 45 11.17 -19.23 5.17
C ASN A 45 10.59 -17.88 4.74
N PRO A 46 9.41 -17.50 5.27
CA PRO A 46 8.92 -16.14 5.15
C PRO A 46 9.92 -15.15 5.78
N TYR A 47 10.18 -14.05 5.09
CA TYR A 47 11.02 -12.99 5.62
C TYR A 47 10.62 -11.60 5.13
N ILE A 48 10.99 -10.59 5.92
CA ILE A 48 10.94 -9.18 5.57
C ILE A 48 12.34 -8.61 5.73
N PHE A 49 12.89 -8.06 4.65
CA PHE A 49 14.15 -7.35 4.65
C PHE A 49 13.92 -5.88 4.31
N ILE A 50 14.47 -4.97 5.11
CA ILE A 50 14.36 -3.52 4.94
C ILE A 50 15.77 -2.93 4.93
N GLU A 51 16.12 -2.18 3.88
CA GLU A 51 17.33 -1.35 3.84
C GLU A 51 16.91 0.11 3.68
N ASN A 52 17.45 1.00 4.50
CA ASN A 52 17.23 2.43 4.34
C ASN A 52 18.47 3.25 4.64
N ARG A 53 18.47 4.46 4.08
CA ARG A 53 19.46 5.52 4.23
C ARG A 53 18.74 6.82 4.51
N GLU A 54 19.47 7.87 4.89
CA GLU A 54 18.91 9.23 4.99
C GLU A 54 17.66 9.32 5.89
N TYR A 55 17.57 8.50 6.94
CA TYR A 55 16.46 8.49 7.90
C TYR A 55 15.08 8.14 7.31
N VAL A 56 15.01 7.45 6.15
CA VAL A 56 13.72 7.12 5.51
C VAL A 56 13.05 5.82 5.97
N TYR A 57 13.36 5.33 7.18
CA TYR A 57 12.79 4.09 7.69
C TYR A 57 11.24 4.14 7.75
N PRO A 58 10.52 3.11 7.25
CA PRO A 58 9.06 3.15 7.13
C PRO A 58 8.40 2.81 8.47
N ARG A 59 8.16 3.84 9.32
CA ARG A 59 7.55 3.66 10.66
C ARG A 59 6.22 2.90 10.65
N ALA A 60 5.43 3.03 9.58
CA ALA A 60 4.17 2.30 9.42
C ALA A 60 4.36 0.77 9.47
N VAL A 61 5.50 0.25 8.99
CA VAL A 61 5.82 -1.18 9.08
C VAL A 61 6.04 -1.58 10.54
N SER A 62 6.77 -0.79 11.32
CA SER A 62 6.92 -1.08 12.77
C SER A 62 5.59 -1.06 13.49
N ILE A 63 4.74 -0.05 13.24
CA ILE A 63 3.41 0.07 13.87
C ILE A 63 2.56 -1.16 13.53
N PHE A 64 2.51 -1.54 12.24
CA PHE A 64 1.74 -2.70 11.79
C PHE A 64 2.17 -4.00 12.47
N LEU A 65 3.49 -4.18 12.66
CA LEU A 65 4.06 -5.38 13.25
C LEU A 65 3.97 -5.44 14.79
N THR A 66 3.66 -4.32 15.46
CA THR A 66 3.78 -4.22 16.94
C THR A 66 2.50 -3.81 17.68
N GLU A 67 1.64 -2.97 17.10
CA GLU A 67 0.56 -2.31 17.87
C GLU A 67 -0.86 -2.92 17.72
N LYS A 68 -1.05 -3.98 16.92
CA LYS A 68 -2.38 -4.56 16.62
C LYS A 68 -2.75 -5.80 17.45
N GLY A 69 -4.04 -6.12 17.51
CA GLY A 69 -4.57 -7.31 18.21
C GLY A 69 -3.97 -8.65 17.75
N ASP A 70 -3.59 -8.75 16.46
CA ASP A 70 -2.87 -9.89 15.87
C ASP A 70 -1.40 -9.53 15.53
N SER A 71 -0.78 -8.59 16.27
CA SER A 71 0.61 -8.17 16.00
C SER A 71 1.58 -9.35 16.08
N LEU A 72 2.47 -9.47 15.10
CA LEU A 72 3.56 -10.45 15.11
C LEU A 72 4.47 -10.31 16.35
N PHE A 73 4.64 -9.09 16.84
CA PHE A 73 5.43 -8.82 18.04
C PHE A 73 4.58 -8.18 19.13
N LYS A 74 4.47 -8.86 20.27
CA LYS A 74 3.84 -8.28 21.45
C LYS A 74 4.53 -6.97 21.85
N ASN A 75 3.72 -5.95 22.15
CA ASN A 75 4.20 -4.70 22.72
C ASN A 75 5.01 -4.94 24.00
N GLY A 76 6.08 -4.17 24.18
CA GLY A 76 7.00 -4.31 25.32
C GLY A 76 8.05 -5.44 25.19
N THR A 77 8.08 -6.17 24.08
CA THR A 77 9.15 -7.14 23.83
C THR A 77 10.41 -6.48 23.26
N PRO A 78 11.60 -7.07 23.43
CA PRO A 78 12.84 -6.56 22.82
C PRO A 78 12.71 -6.43 21.30
N ARG A 79 12.01 -7.38 20.67
CA ARG A 79 11.74 -7.44 19.24
C ARG A 79 10.93 -6.25 18.74
N SER A 80 9.85 -5.89 19.43
CA SER A 80 9.04 -4.69 19.14
C SER A 80 9.89 -3.42 19.29
N LEU A 81 10.68 -3.33 20.35
CA LEU A 81 11.55 -2.18 20.62
C LEU A 81 12.65 -2.03 19.56
N MET A 82 13.23 -3.13 19.07
CA MET A 82 14.23 -3.12 18.00
C MET A 82 13.70 -2.46 16.72
N LEU A 83 12.47 -2.74 16.30
CA LEU A 83 11.88 -2.10 15.11
C LEU A 83 11.77 -0.57 15.29
N SER A 84 11.38 -0.13 16.49
CA SER A 84 11.36 1.30 16.82
C SER A 84 12.76 1.91 16.82
N ILE A 85 13.76 1.19 17.33
CA ILE A 85 15.18 1.61 17.32
C ILE A 85 15.69 1.79 15.88
N ALA A 86 15.36 0.87 14.96
CA ALA A 86 15.78 0.99 13.56
C ALA A 86 15.36 2.33 12.93
N SER A 87 14.20 2.86 13.30
CA SER A 87 13.70 4.16 12.82
C SER A 87 14.50 5.39 13.28
N THR A 88 15.43 5.22 14.22
CA THR A 88 16.27 6.30 14.76
C THR A 88 17.62 6.42 14.05
N ALA A 89 18.01 5.40 13.29
CA ALA A 89 19.32 5.33 12.65
C ALA A 89 19.35 6.14 11.34
N MET A 90 20.54 6.66 11.00
CA MET A 90 20.77 7.34 9.72
C MET A 90 20.65 6.36 8.55
N GLU A 91 21.23 5.17 8.72
CA GLU A 91 21.07 4.04 7.82
C GLU A 91 20.74 2.81 8.66
N SER A 92 19.88 1.93 8.15
CA SER A 92 19.57 0.66 8.79
C SER A 92 19.36 -0.45 7.76
N ALA A 93 19.76 -1.66 8.13
CA ALA A 93 19.39 -2.90 7.49
C ALA A 93 18.72 -3.79 8.54
N VAL A 94 17.49 -4.21 8.27
CA VAL A 94 16.66 -5.00 9.18
C VAL A 94 16.22 -6.26 8.45
N LEU A 95 16.51 -7.42 9.01
CA LEU A 95 15.94 -8.70 8.57
C LEU A 95 15.05 -9.24 9.67
N ILE A 96 13.82 -9.60 9.31
CA ILE A 96 12.88 -10.36 10.12
C ILE A 96 12.65 -11.67 9.39
N GLU A 97 12.97 -12.81 10.02
CA GLU A 97 12.81 -14.13 9.42
C GLU A 97 12.05 -15.07 10.37
N GLU A 98 11.09 -15.80 9.82
CA GLU A 98 10.35 -16.82 10.55
C GLU A 98 11.04 -18.19 10.40
N LYS A 99 12.04 -18.47 11.24
CA LYS A 99 12.73 -19.78 11.24
C LYS A 99 12.05 -20.84 12.10
N ASN A 100 11.47 -20.42 13.24
CA ASN A 100 10.86 -21.30 14.23
C ASN A 100 9.41 -20.86 14.45
N GLN A 101 8.46 -21.80 14.39
CA GLN A 101 6.99 -21.60 14.41
C GLN A 101 6.42 -20.73 15.57
N ASN A 102 7.24 -20.24 16.51
CA ASN A 102 6.79 -19.46 17.66
C ASN A 102 7.55 -18.15 17.92
N LYS A 103 8.68 -17.86 17.25
CA LYS A 103 9.45 -16.62 17.48
C LYS A 103 10.22 -16.17 16.23
N PRO A 104 9.79 -15.07 15.57
CA PRO A 104 10.58 -14.49 14.49
C PRO A 104 11.95 -14.02 15.00
N GLU A 105 12.99 -14.26 14.22
CA GLU A 105 14.34 -13.74 14.45
C GLU A 105 14.44 -12.33 13.86
N ILE A 106 15.12 -11.42 14.56
CA ILE A 106 15.35 -10.06 14.08
C ILE A 106 16.84 -9.72 14.12
N TYR A 107 17.38 -9.30 12.99
CA TYR A 107 18.76 -8.85 12.82
C TYR A 107 18.77 -7.37 12.43
N LEU A 108 19.50 -6.55 13.20
CA LEU A 108 19.64 -5.12 12.94
C LEU A 108 21.10 -4.75 12.74
N ALA A 109 21.42 -4.19 11.58
CA ALA A 109 22.67 -3.48 11.36
C ALA A 109 22.35 -1.99 11.16
N LEU A 110 22.86 -1.13 12.04
CA LEU A 110 22.52 0.28 12.11
C LEU A 110 23.76 1.15 11.94
N ARG A 111 23.58 2.35 11.39
CA ARG A 111 24.59 3.40 11.36
C ARG A 111 24.03 4.68 11.93
N TYR A 112 24.74 5.22 12.92
CA TYR A 112 24.45 6.52 13.53
C TYR A 112 25.53 7.55 13.15
N SER A 113 25.35 8.79 13.61
CA SER A 113 26.38 9.82 13.47
C SER A 113 27.67 9.43 14.20
N LYS A 114 28.81 10.01 13.81
CA LYS A 114 30.11 9.71 14.43
C LYS A 114 30.12 9.90 15.95
N ASN A 115 29.36 10.88 16.46
CA ASN A 115 29.28 11.17 17.89
C ASN A 115 28.44 10.13 18.65
N GLU A 116 27.34 9.70 18.06
CA GLU A 116 26.49 8.65 18.62
C GLU A 116 27.21 7.30 18.61
N MET A 117 27.91 6.96 17.53
CA MET A 117 28.75 5.77 17.45
C MET A 117 29.82 5.74 18.56
N LYS A 118 30.48 6.88 18.83
CA LYS A 118 31.45 7.01 19.95
C LYS A 118 30.79 6.82 21.31
N SER A 119 29.56 7.31 21.48
CA SER A 119 28.80 7.17 22.73
C SER A 119 28.42 5.72 22.98
N LEU A 120 27.88 5.04 21.96
CA LEU A 120 27.50 3.63 22.03
C LEU A 120 28.70 2.71 22.33
N LYS A 121 29.89 3.02 21.79
CA LYS A 121 31.14 2.30 22.12
C LYS A 121 31.54 2.39 23.59
N LYS A 122 31.17 3.49 24.26
CA LYS A 122 31.43 3.72 25.68
C LYS A 122 30.30 3.21 26.58
N GLY A 123 29.29 2.55 26.01
CA GLY A 123 28.10 2.12 26.74
C GLY A 123 27.18 3.28 27.14
N ILE A 124 27.19 4.38 26.39
CA ILE A 124 26.37 5.57 26.66
C ILE A 124 25.25 5.65 25.62
N LEU A 125 24.01 5.79 26.09
CA LEU A 125 22.84 5.87 25.23
C LEU A 125 22.76 7.26 24.55
N PRO A 126 22.79 7.35 23.21
CA PRO A 126 22.62 8.60 22.49
C PRO A 126 21.18 9.12 22.58
N ASP A 127 21.00 10.41 22.34
CA ASP A 127 19.68 11.07 22.47
C ASP A 127 18.64 10.54 21.47
N SER A 128 19.07 10.09 20.28
CA SER A 128 18.21 9.41 19.31
C SER A 128 17.55 8.16 19.89
N LEU A 129 18.31 7.35 20.63
CA LEU A 129 17.80 6.14 21.29
C LEU A 129 17.02 6.45 22.55
N LYS A 130 17.39 7.48 23.32
CA LYS A 130 16.61 7.90 24.51
C LYS A 130 15.15 8.24 24.17
N LYS A 131 14.88 8.75 22.97
CA LYS A 131 13.50 9.02 22.51
C LYS A 131 12.62 7.76 22.46
N VAL A 132 13.23 6.60 22.23
CA VAL A 132 12.55 5.31 22.08
C VAL A 132 12.63 4.50 23.38
N ILE A 133 13.82 4.39 23.96
CA ILE A 133 14.13 3.54 25.12
C ILE A 133 13.82 4.27 26.46
N LYS A 134 13.63 5.59 26.43
CA LYS A 134 13.38 6.45 27.61
C LYS A 134 14.52 6.35 28.63
N ASN A 135 14.27 5.90 29.86
CA ASN A 135 15.29 5.84 30.94
C ASN A 135 16.09 4.54 30.95
N GLY A 136 16.10 3.79 29.84
CA GLY A 136 16.81 2.53 29.75
C GLY A 136 18.31 2.63 30.04
N LYS A 137 18.87 1.52 30.51
CA LYS A 137 20.26 1.42 30.96
C LYS A 137 21.07 0.53 30.03
N ILE A 138 22.35 0.88 29.87
CA ILE A 138 23.32 0.04 29.15
C ILE A 138 24.25 -0.60 30.18
N LEU A 139 24.37 -1.92 30.12
CA LEU A 139 25.30 -2.70 30.92
C LEU A 139 26.26 -3.46 30.01
N GLN A 140 27.52 -3.60 30.45
CA GLN A 140 28.48 -4.39 29.69
C GLN A 140 28.11 -5.88 29.73
N GLY A 141 28.24 -6.54 28.59
CA GLY A 141 28.13 -7.99 28.45
C GLY A 141 29.30 -8.71 29.15
N THR A 142 29.21 -10.04 29.22
CA THR A 142 30.32 -10.89 29.65
C THR A 142 31.50 -10.82 28.67
N ASN A 143 31.22 -10.60 27.38
CA ASN A 143 32.21 -10.29 26.37
C ASN A 143 32.47 -8.77 26.33
N LYS A 144 33.74 -8.34 26.36
CA LYS A 144 34.15 -6.92 26.43
C LYS A 144 33.56 -6.05 25.31
N ASN A 145 33.23 -6.65 24.16
CA ASN A 145 32.70 -5.95 22.98
C ASN A 145 31.17 -6.04 22.82
N CYS A 146 30.48 -6.76 23.72
CA CYS A 146 29.03 -6.89 23.72
C CYS A 146 28.44 -6.05 24.85
N TRP A 147 27.33 -5.39 24.57
CA TRP A 147 26.59 -4.55 25.50
C TRP A 147 25.13 -4.99 25.54
N ARG A 148 24.45 -4.70 26.66
CA ARG A 148 23.05 -5.02 26.89
C ARG A 148 22.27 -3.75 27.17
N ILE A 149 21.20 -3.51 26.41
CA ILE A 149 20.25 -2.42 26.66
C ILE A 149 19.05 -3.00 27.40
N TYR A 150 18.79 -2.49 28.59
CA TYR A 150 17.56 -2.75 29.34
C TYR A 150 16.65 -1.54 29.20
N ALA A 151 15.48 -1.72 28.58
CA ALA A 151 14.47 -0.69 28.48
C ALA A 151 13.45 -0.87 29.61
N ASP A 152 12.92 0.23 30.15
CA ASP A 152 11.88 0.17 31.20
C ASP A 152 10.64 -0.60 30.74
N SER A 153 10.42 -0.66 29.42
CA SER A 153 9.28 -1.33 28.79
C SER A 153 9.52 -2.81 28.49
N SER A 154 10.66 -3.41 28.86
CA SER A 154 10.99 -4.79 28.52
C SER A 154 11.78 -5.54 29.60
N ASP A 155 11.32 -6.73 29.95
CA ASP A 155 11.98 -7.60 30.95
C ASP A 155 13.28 -8.25 30.43
N TYR A 156 13.49 -8.23 29.11
CA TYR A 156 14.63 -8.86 28.45
C TYR A 156 15.52 -7.81 27.77
N PRO A 157 16.86 -7.98 27.80
CA PRO A 157 17.76 -7.02 27.18
C PRO A 157 17.80 -7.16 25.65
N ILE A 158 18.16 -6.08 24.97
CA ILE A 158 18.66 -6.10 23.59
C ILE A 158 20.18 -6.19 23.65
N TYR A 159 20.78 -7.12 22.91
CA TYR A 159 22.22 -7.24 22.80
C TYR A 159 22.72 -6.40 21.64
N TYR A 160 23.82 -5.68 21.84
CA TYR A 160 24.46 -4.94 20.76
C TYR A 160 25.98 -4.97 20.80
N GLN A 161 26.59 -4.85 19.62
CA GLN A 161 28.02 -4.68 19.43
C GLN A 161 28.27 -3.49 18.51
N VAL A 162 29.31 -2.73 18.82
CA VAL A 162 29.68 -1.54 18.06
C VAL A 162 31.07 -1.69 17.49
N ASP A 163 31.19 -1.52 16.18
CA ASP A 163 32.49 -1.50 15.50
C ASP A 163 32.76 -0.08 14.91
N LYS A 164 33.69 0.06 13.96
CA LYS A 164 33.98 1.37 13.35
C LYS A 164 32.86 1.87 12.44
N HIS A 165 32.03 1.00 11.88
CA HIS A 165 31.15 1.29 10.74
C HIS A 165 29.66 1.00 10.98
N HIS A 166 29.32 0.19 11.98
CA HIS A 166 27.99 -0.32 12.27
C HIS A 166 27.78 -0.63 13.76
N VAL A 167 26.50 -0.62 14.14
CA VAL A 167 25.99 -1.17 15.39
C VAL A 167 25.17 -2.39 15.02
N LEU A 168 25.54 -3.55 15.51
CA LEU A 168 24.76 -4.77 15.35
C LEU A 168 23.86 -4.92 16.57
N MET A 169 22.58 -5.17 16.39
CA MET A 169 21.63 -5.40 17.47
C MET A 169 20.80 -6.66 17.21
N VAL A 170 20.58 -7.45 18.27
CA VAL A 170 19.77 -8.67 18.24
C VAL A 170 19.01 -8.85 19.56
N ALA A 171 17.91 -9.59 19.51
CA ALA A 171 17.16 -9.96 20.72
C ALA A 171 17.80 -11.13 21.48
N ASP A 172 18.51 -12.02 20.77
CA ASP A 172 19.11 -13.24 21.31
C ASP A 172 20.61 -13.27 20.97
N LEU A 173 21.45 -13.57 21.97
CA LEU A 173 22.91 -13.43 21.86
C LEU A 173 23.52 -14.30 20.74
N GLU A 174 22.98 -15.49 20.51
CA GLU A 174 23.43 -16.42 19.46
C GLU A 174 23.33 -15.81 18.05
N LEU A 175 22.33 -14.95 17.82
CA LEU A 175 22.15 -14.26 16.53
C LEU A 175 23.27 -13.23 16.27
N LEU A 176 23.88 -12.69 17.33
CA LEU A 176 24.99 -11.75 17.19
C LEU A 176 26.23 -12.43 16.60
N GLU A 177 26.43 -13.72 16.90
CA GLU A 177 27.52 -14.52 16.33
C GLU A 177 27.30 -14.74 14.83
N GLN A 178 26.08 -15.09 14.42
CA GLN A 178 25.72 -15.24 13.00
C GLN A 178 26.00 -13.95 12.20
N MET A 179 25.63 -12.78 12.74
CA MET A 179 25.95 -11.49 12.11
C MET A 179 27.46 -11.24 12.01
N ASN A 180 28.24 -11.63 13.01
CA ASN A 180 29.69 -11.52 12.98
C ASN A 180 30.32 -12.49 11.98
N ASN A 181 29.80 -13.72 11.86
CA ASN A 181 30.24 -14.70 10.86
C ASN A 181 29.94 -14.22 9.44
N ALA A 182 28.76 -13.60 9.22
CA ALA A 182 28.39 -12.97 7.96
C ALA A 182 29.36 -11.84 7.57
N LEU A 183 29.81 -11.02 8.54
CA LEU A 183 30.83 -10.00 8.32
C LEU A 183 32.21 -10.56 7.97
N ARG A 184 32.58 -11.71 8.55
CA ARG A 184 33.84 -12.41 8.25
C ARG A 184 33.80 -13.17 6.93
N GLY A 185 32.62 -13.34 6.33
CA GLY A 185 32.41 -14.18 5.14
C GLY A 185 32.39 -15.68 5.46
N GLU A 186 32.28 -16.04 6.73
CA GLU A 186 32.12 -17.43 7.20
C GLU A 186 30.67 -17.92 6.99
N GLU A 187 29.72 -16.99 6.94
CA GLU A 187 28.31 -17.23 6.56
C GLU A 187 27.92 -16.39 5.33
N LYS A 188 26.96 -16.90 4.55
CA LYS A 188 26.41 -16.18 3.40
C LYS A 188 25.68 -14.94 3.90
N SER A 189 26.10 -13.76 3.45
CA SER A 189 25.45 -12.49 3.76
C SER A 189 24.56 -11.99 2.63
N LEU A 190 23.65 -11.06 2.95
CA LEU A 190 22.88 -10.34 1.93
C LEU A 190 23.80 -9.45 1.10
N THR A 191 23.75 -9.60 -0.23
CA THR A 191 24.55 -8.79 -1.16
C THR A 191 23.69 -7.82 -1.98
N ARG A 192 24.27 -6.66 -2.33
CA ARG A 192 23.61 -5.54 -3.06
C ARG A 192 23.05 -5.91 -4.45
N LYS A 193 23.35 -7.09 -5.00
CA LYS A 193 22.85 -7.50 -6.33
C LYS A 193 21.31 -7.71 -6.36
N LYS A 194 20.61 -7.68 -5.22
CA LYS A 194 19.14 -7.84 -5.16
C LYS A 194 18.35 -6.65 -5.73
N TRP A 195 18.83 -5.41 -5.61
CA TRP A 195 18.06 -4.23 -6.03
C TRP A 195 18.20 -3.95 -7.52
N ILE A 196 17.29 -4.52 -8.31
CA ILE A 196 17.32 -4.49 -9.78
C ILE A 196 16.80 -3.14 -10.32
N LYS A 197 15.83 -2.51 -9.66
CA LYS A 197 15.24 -1.20 -10.05
C LYS A 197 15.61 -0.09 -9.06
N GLU A 198 15.81 1.13 -9.56
CA GLU A 198 15.93 2.38 -8.78
C GLU A 198 17.02 2.41 -7.70
N LYS A 199 18.28 2.08 -8.03
CA LYS A 199 19.43 2.01 -7.10
C LYS A 199 19.77 3.32 -6.34
N THR A 200 19.16 4.42 -6.72
CA THR A 200 19.34 5.76 -6.14
C THR A 200 18.34 6.06 -5.03
N PHE A 201 17.29 5.26 -4.88
CA PHE A 201 16.29 5.47 -3.84
C PHE A 201 16.91 5.16 -2.47
N PRO A 202 16.60 5.95 -1.42
CA PRO A 202 17.21 5.76 -0.11
C PRO A 202 16.59 4.61 0.68
N GLY A 203 15.41 4.11 0.33
CA GLY A 203 14.71 3.03 1.04
C GLY A 203 14.32 1.85 0.15
N TYR A 204 14.42 0.64 0.69
CA TYR A 204 14.08 -0.63 0.05
C TYR A 204 13.45 -1.60 1.04
N ILE A 205 12.51 -2.39 0.54
CA ILE A 205 11.88 -3.49 1.25
C ILE A 205 11.75 -4.68 0.32
N GLU A 206 11.99 -5.86 0.86
CA GLU A 206 11.76 -7.15 0.22
C GLU A 206 10.97 -8.03 1.19
N ILE A 207 9.86 -8.58 0.73
CA ILE A 207 9.02 -9.48 1.48
C ILE A 207 8.94 -10.77 0.67
N ALA A 208 9.34 -11.88 1.27
CA ALA A 208 9.20 -13.20 0.68
C ALA A 208 8.25 -14.04 1.53
N ASP A 209 7.45 -14.86 0.86
CA ASP A 209 6.45 -15.73 1.47
C ASP A 209 6.99 -17.12 1.87
N GLY A 210 8.27 -17.40 1.63
CA GLY A 210 8.85 -18.73 1.84
C GLY A 210 8.27 -19.83 0.95
N GLY A 211 7.54 -19.48 -0.12
CA GLY A 211 6.80 -20.42 -0.96
C GLY A 211 5.39 -20.75 -0.46
N PHE A 212 4.87 -20.06 0.55
CA PHE A 212 3.51 -20.24 1.06
C PHE A 212 2.44 -20.13 -0.05
N PHE A 213 2.53 -19.13 -0.92
CA PHE A 213 1.56 -18.93 -2.01
C PHE A 213 1.62 -20.03 -3.08
N ASN A 214 2.71 -20.82 -3.14
CA ASN A 214 2.75 -21.99 -4.02
C ASN A 214 1.87 -23.13 -3.54
N THR A 215 1.59 -23.23 -2.23
CA THR A 215 0.64 -24.23 -1.71
C THR A 215 -0.80 -23.97 -2.16
N LEU A 216 -1.09 -22.76 -2.66
CA LEU A 216 -2.37 -22.35 -3.24
C LEU A 216 -2.44 -22.51 -4.78
N GLY A 217 -1.46 -23.20 -5.39
CA GLY A 217 -1.48 -23.56 -6.81
C GLY A 217 -0.26 -23.17 -7.65
N GLY A 218 0.91 -22.98 -7.04
CA GLY A 218 2.17 -22.67 -7.73
C GLY A 218 3.12 -23.86 -7.84
N LYS A 219 4.06 -23.81 -8.79
CA LYS A 219 5.15 -24.79 -8.91
C LYS A 219 5.97 -24.92 -7.62
N ASP A 220 6.41 -26.15 -7.34
CA ASP A 220 7.24 -26.52 -6.19
C ASP A 220 8.40 -25.53 -5.91
N GLY A 221 8.33 -24.87 -4.76
CA GLY A 221 9.48 -24.33 -4.03
C GLY A 221 10.02 -22.93 -4.37
N THR A 222 9.46 -22.18 -5.34
CA THR A 222 9.99 -20.82 -5.66
C THR A 222 9.23 -19.73 -4.89
N PRO A 223 9.83 -18.99 -3.94
CA PRO A 223 9.11 -17.99 -3.16
C PRO A 223 8.56 -16.85 -4.03
N VAL A 224 7.36 -16.39 -3.71
CA VAL A 224 6.82 -15.12 -4.21
C VAL A 224 7.49 -13.99 -3.43
N ILE A 225 8.10 -13.08 -4.17
CA ILE A 225 8.88 -11.97 -3.61
C ILE A 225 8.25 -10.65 -4.04
N PHE A 226 7.79 -9.87 -3.07
CA PHE A 226 7.45 -8.47 -3.24
C PHE A 226 8.67 -7.60 -2.94
N GLN A 227 9.08 -6.77 -3.89
CA GLN A 227 10.14 -5.79 -3.72
C GLN A 227 9.56 -4.39 -3.90
N ALA A 228 9.92 -3.46 -3.03
CA ALA A 228 9.63 -2.04 -3.25
C ALA A 228 10.82 -1.17 -2.88
N ALA A 229 10.96 -0.06 -3.60
CA ALA A 229 11.93 0.99 -3.33
C ALA A 229 11.17 2.31 -3.14
N TRP A 230 11.56 3.13 -2.17
CA TRP A 230 10.92 4.42 -1.95
C TRP A 230 11.91 5.56 -1.71
N ARG A 231 11.47 6.77 -2.03
CA ARG A 231 12.16 8.02 -1.72
C ARG A 231 11.18 9.06 -1.18
N HIS A 232 11.66 9.84 -0.23
CA HIS A 232 10.96 11.04 0.21
C HIS A 232 11.40 12.22 -0.64
N SER A 233 10.44 13.03 -1.08
CA SER A 233 10.65 14.27 -1.85
C SER A 233 10.02 15.42 -1.07
N PRO A 234 10.75 16.05 -0.15
CA PRO A 234 10.26 17.22 0.56
C PRO A 234 10.14 18.40 -0.43
N ASN A 235 8.95 18.94 -0.62
CA ASN A 235 8.78 20.17 -1.39
C ASN A 235 8.92 21.37 -0.44
N VAL A 236 10.08 22.02 -0.51
CA VAL A 236 10.48 23.14 0.35
C VAL A 236 9.62 24.39 0.13
N GLU A 237 9.05 24.59 -1.07
CA GLU A 237 8.32 25.80 -1.41
C GLU A 237 6.89 25.82 -0.86
N ASN A 238 6.24 24.65 -0.75
CA ASN A 238 4.85 24.54 -0.32
C ASN A 238 4.67 23.82 1.02
N ASN A 239 5.75 23.49 1.73
CA ASN A 239 5.73 22.70 2.97
C ASN A 239 4.99 21.35 2.81
N GLN A 240 4.89 20.86 1.58
CA GLN A 240 4.26 19.59 1.25
C GLN A 240 5.32 18.51 1.16
N ASN A 241 5.31 17.59 2.10
CA ASN A 241 6.07 16.36 1.98
C ASN A 241 5.38 15.47 0.96
N SER A 242 6.17 14.91 0.06
CA SER A 242 5.69 13.92 -0.88
C SER A 242 6.67 12.76 -0.93
N GLY A 243 6.28 11.68 -1.57
CA GLY A 243 7.25 10.70 -1.98
C GLY A 243 6.71 9.73 -2.99
N GLU A 244 7.61 8.87 -3.44
CA GLU A 244 7.38 7.92 -4.51
C GLU A 244 7.88 6.56 -4.05
N LEU A 245 7.07 5.54 -4.27
CA LEU A 245 7.37 4.13 -4.06
C LEU A 245 7.15 3.41 -5.38
N LYS A 246 8.13 2.62 -5.81
CA LYS A 246 7.98 1.69 -6.93
C LYS A 246 8.06 0.28 -6.42
N TRP A 247 7.17 -0.57 -6.90
CA TRP A 247 7.06 -1.95 -6.45
C TRP A 247 7.10 -2.93 -7.61
N LYS A 248 7.53 -4.16 -7.32
CA LYS A 248 7.54 -5.29 -8.23
C LYS A 248 7.28 -6.59 -7.47
N ILE A 249 6.51 -7.49 -8.06
CA ILE A 249 6.33 -8.86 -7.60
C ILE A 249 7.11 -9.79 -8.53
N SER A 250 7.78 -10.79 -7.97
CA SER A 250 8.50 -11.84 -8.70
C SER A 250 8.14 -13.20 -8.13
N GLY A 251 8.33 -14.28 -8.89
CA GLY A 251 8.05 -15.64 -8.43
C GLY A 251 6.58 -16.06 -8.51
N LEU A 252 5.67 -15.19 -8.96
CA LEU A 252 4.28 -15.58 -9.25
C LEU A 252 4.22 -16.68 -10.32
N ASP A 253 3.36 -17.66 -10.09
CA ASP A 253 3.13 -18.75 -11.03
C ASP A 253 2.57 -18.25 -12.36
N LYS A 254 2.91 -18.93 -13.46
CA LYS A 254 2.45 -18.57 -14.81
C LYS A 254 0.92 -18.61 -14.92
N GLU A 255 0.25 -19.51 -14.20
CA GLU A 255 -1.20 -19.60 -14.16
C GLU A 255 -1.83 -18.40 -13.46
N ILE A 256 -1.24 -17.94 -12.35
CA ILE A 256 -1.70 -16.72 -11.67
C ILE A 256 -1.56 -15.51 -12.60
N TYR A 257 -0.40 -15.37 -13.27
CA TYR A 257 -0.23 -14.32 -14.29
C TYR A 257 -1.28 -14.41 -15.40
N ARG A 258 -1.57 -15.62 -15.87
CA ARG A 258 -2.58 -15.86 -16.91
C ARG A 258 -3.98 -15.45 -16.43
N LEU A 259 -4.33 -15.71 -15.17
CA LEU A 259 -5.60 -15.31 -14.57
C LEU A 259 -5.74 -13.79 -14.46
N ILE A 260 -4.69 -13.10 -14.01
CA ILE A 260 -4.66 -11.64 -13.95
C ILE A 260 -4.81 -11.07 -15.37
N ALA A 261 -3.99 -11.53 -16.32
CA ALA A 261 -4.04 -11.07 -17.71
C ALA A 261 -5.36 -11.39 -18.44
N ALA A 262 -6.06 -12.45 -18.02
CA ALA A 262 -7.39 -12.79 -18.53
C ALA A 262 -8.48 -11.84 -17.98
N SER A 263 -8.23 -11.18 -16.85
CA SER A 263 -9.21 -10.34 -16.15
C SER A 263 -9.02 -8.86 -16.44
N VAL A 264 -7.77 -8.41 -16.59
CA VAL A 264 -7.43 -6.99 -16.79
C VAL A 264 -6.35 -6.83 -17.86
N SER A 265 -6.30 -5.67 -18.51
CA SER A 265 -5.29 -5.38 -19.54
C SER A 265 -4.82 -3.93 -19.49
N PRO A 266 -3.56 -3.64 -19.83
CA PRO A 266 -3.09 -2.25 -19.96
C PRO A 266 -3.90 -1.47 -21.00
N THR A 267 -4.14 -0.19 -20.73
CA THR A 267 -4.75 0.74 -21.69
C THR A 267 -4.24 2.16 -21.46
N LYS A 268 -4.42 3.02 -22.46
CA LYS A 268 -4.20 4.46 -22.33
C LYS A 268 -5.38 5.11 -21.63
N TRP A 269 -5.11 5.74 -20.49
CA TRP A 269 -6.11 6.46 -19.72
C TRP A 269 -6.19 7.95 -20.10
N SER A 270 -5.22 8.49 -20.84
CA SER A 270 -5.18 9.90 -21.24
C SER A 270 -6.31 10.33 -22.19
N ASP A 271 -6.88 9.37 -22.92
CA ASP A 271 -7.70 9.63 -24.10
C ASP A 271 -9.19 9.81 -23.79
N SER A 272 -9.56 9.76 -22.51
CA SER A 272 -10.96 9.72 -22.09
C SER A 272 -11.21 10.72 -20.96
N LYS A 273 -12.38 11.38 -21.01
CA LYS A 273 -12.88 12.19 -19.89
C LYS A 273 -13.65 11.25 -18.98
N TYR A 274 -13.18 11.11 -17.74
CA TYR A 274 -13.85 10.33 -16.70
C TYR A 274 -14.60 11.25 -15.76
N PHE A 275 -15.56 10.72 -15.02
CA PHE A 275 -16.29 11.45 -13.98
C PHE A 275 -15.93 10.95 -12.58
N SER A 276 -16.03 11.84 -11.61
CA SER A 276 -15.82 11.54 -10.19
C SER A 276 -16.87 12.21 -9.31
N ALA A 277 -17.11 11.62 -8.14
CA ALA A 277 -17.92 12.25 -7.10
C ALA A 277 -17.01 13.18 -6.27
N GLU A 278 -17.17 14.50 -6.44
CA GLU A 278 -16.32 15.54 -5.85
C GLU A 278 -16.96 16.17 -4.59
N PRO A 279 -16.20 16.37 -3.50
CA PRO A 279 -14.77 16.08 -3.35
C PRO A 279 -14.45 14.59 -3.34
N VAL A 280 -13.45 14.16 -4.11
CA VAL A 280 -13.05 12.74 -4.22
C VAL A 280 -12.41 12.26 -2.93
N LEU A 281 -13.05 11.28 -2.29
CA LEU A 281 -12.45 10.49 -1.21
C LEU A 281 -11.61 9.36 -1.79
N PHE A 282 -12.18 8.65 -2.77
CA PHE A 282 -11.58 7.51 -3.42
C PHE A 282 -11.98 7.47 -4.89
N SER A 283 -11.05 7.11 -5.77
CA SER A 283 -11.38 6.77 -7.15
C SER A 283 -10.41 5.73 -7.69
N LEU A 284 -10.95 4.78 -8.45
CA LEU A 284 -10.24 3.66 -9.05
C LEU A 284 -10.64 3.56 -10.52
N GLY A 285 -9.67 3.51 -11.41
CA GLY A 285 -9.88 3.09 -12.80
C GLY A 285 -9.21 1.76 -13.06
N ILE A 286 -9.94 0.83 -13.66
CA ILE A 286 -9.42 -0.46 -14.11
C ILE A 286 -9.91 -0.78 -15.51
N ASN A 287 -9.05 -1.36 -16.35
CA ASN A 287 -9.45 -1.80 -17.68
C ASN A 287 -9.65 -3.33 -17.69
N ILE A 288 -10.91 -3.72 -17.78
CA ILE A 288 -11.35 -5.11 -17.69
C ILE A 288 -11.19 -5.77 -19.06
N SER A 289 -10.44 -6.87 -19.11
CA SER A 289 -10.25 -7.67 -20.31
C SER A 289 -11.55 -8.36 -20.72
N LYS A 290 -11.62 -8.83 -21.97
CA LYS A 290 -12.78 -9.59 -22.45
C LYS A 290 -12.97 -10.86 -21.62
N LEU A 291 -13.96 -10.82 -20.72
CA LEU A 291 -14.25 -11.91 -19.80
C LEU A 291 -14.62 -13.16 -20.60
N LYS A 292 -14.26 -14.35 -20.11
CA LYS A 292 -14.63 -15.67 -20.68
C LYS A 292 -15.49 -16.45 -19.67
N GLY A 293 -16.08 -17.58 -20.08
CA GLY A 293 -16.89 -18.42 -19.17
C GLY A 293 -18.22 -17.79 -18.74
N SER A 294 -18.90 -18.41 -17.76
CA SER A 294 -20.18 -17.93 -17.22
C SER A 294 -19.97 -16.73 -16.29
N PRO A 295 -20.90 -15.75 -16.24
CA PRO A 295 -20.77 -14.63 -15.30
C PRO A 295 -20.71 -15.01 -13.82
N LYS A 296 -21.22 -16.21 -13.46
CA LYS A 296 -21.11 -16.73 -12.08
C LYS A 296 -19.68 -17.13 -11.69
N ASP A 297 -18.84 -17.43 -12.68
CA ASP A 297 -17.46 -17.92 -12.48
C ASP A 297 -16.43 -16.78 -12.54
N TRP A 298 -16.88 -15.54 -12.74
CA TRP A 298 -16.00 -14.37 -12.79
C TRP A 298 -15.43 -14.03 -11.41
N PRO A 299 -14.20 -13.49 -11.33
CA PRO A 299 -13.62 -13.12 -10.05
C PRO A 299 -14.43 -12.02 -9.35
N LEU A 300 -14.48 -12.05 -8.02
CA LEU A 300 -15.07 -10.97 -7.22
C LEU A 300 -14.34 -9.63 -7.48
N PRO A 301 -15.05 -8.50 -7.62
CA PRO A 301 -16.51 -8.32 -7.49
C PRO A 301 -17.30 -8.44 -8.81
N LEU A 302 -16.70 -8.86 -9.94
CA LEU A 302 -17.34 -8.85 -11.26
C LEU A 302 -18.56 -9.79 -11.35
N ASN A 303 -18.55 -10.90 -10.62
CA ASN A 303 -19.71 -11.79 -10.51
C ASN A 303 -20.93 -11.10 -9.84
N ASN A 304 -20.72 -10.25 -8.83
CA ASN A 304 -21.79 -9.49 -8.18
C ASN A 304 -22.36 -8.42 -9.11
N LEU A 305 -21.51 -7.74 -9.88
CA LEU A 305 -21.95 -6.82 -10.94
C LEU A 305 -22.74 -7.55 -12.03
N ALA A 306 -22.34 -8.79 -12.36
CA ALA A 306 -23.08 -9.61 -13.30
C ALA A 306 -24.44 -10.05 -12.76
N LEU A 307 -24.53 -10.37 -11.46
CA LEU A 307 -25.80 -10.65 -10.80
C LEU A 307 -26.74 -9.43 -10.88
N LEU A 308 -26.22 -8.24 -10.55
CA LEU A 308 -26.97 -7.00 -10.69
C LEU A 308 -27.47 -6.77 -12.12
N GLY A 309 -26.61 -6.99 -13.13
CA GLY A 309 -27.00 -6.91 -14.54
C GLY A 309 -28.12 -7.89 -14.91
N LYS A 310 -28.11 -9.11 -14.34
CA LYS A 310 -29.20 -10.07 -14.52
C LYS A 310 -30.50 -9.61 -13.85
N THR A 311 -30.43 -9.01 -12.67
CA THR A 311 -31.59 -8.39 -12.00
C THR A 311 -32.18 -7.25 -12.82
N MET A 312 -31.35 -6.50 -13.55
CA MET A 312 -31.80 -5.52 -14.55
C MET A 312 -32.44 -6.17 -15.81
N GLY A 313 -32.39 -7.50 -15.96
CA GLY A 313 -32.89 -8.22 -17.13
C GLY A 313 -31.94 -8.25 -18.32
N LEU A 314 -30.66 -7.90 -18.13
CA LEU A 314 -29.66 -7.94 -19.19
C LEU A 314 -29.22 -9.38 -19.48
N ARG A 315 -28.99 -9.68 -20.76
CA ARG A 315 -28.48 -10.99 -21.21
C ARG A 315 -27.00 -11.11 -20.84
N ASN A 316 -26.52 -12.35 -20.63
CA ASN A 316 -25.11 -12.63 -20.32
C ASN A 316 -24.11 -12.00 -21.32
N LYS A 317 -24.49 -11.89 -22.60
CA LYS A 317 -23.66 -11.24 -23.62
C LYS A 317 -23.60 -9.73 -23.40
N GLU A 318 -24.72 -9.08 -23.11
CA GLU A 318 -24.80 -7.64 -22.85
C GLU A 318 -24.01 -7.28 -21.60
N ILE A 319 -24.20 -8.02 -20.51
CA ILE A 319 -23.44 -7.85 -19.26
C ILE A 319 -21.92 -7.94 -19.53
N ARG A 320 -21.50 -8.94 -20.31
CA ARG A 320 -20.08 -9.13 -20.64
C ARG A 320 -19.52 -7.93 -21.42
N GLU A 321 -20.23 -7.46 -22.44
CA GLU A 321 -19.76 -6.35 -23.27
C GLU A 321 -19.80 -5.02 -22.50
N ILE A 322 -20.75 -4.81 -21.58
CA ILE A 322 -20.81 -3.61 -20.71
C ILE A 322 -19.67 -3.59 -19.69
N LEU A 323 -19.37 -4.73 -19.07
CA LEU A 323 -18.29 -4.82 -18.06
C LEU A 323 -16.89 -4.90 -18.69
N THR A 324 -16.77 -5.15 -20.00
CA THR A 324 -15.47 -5.19 -20.68
C THR A 324 -15.03 -3.78 -21.05
N GLY A 325 -13.78 -3.42 -20.76
CA GLY A 325 -13.20 -2.13 -21.06
C GLY A 325 -12.94 -1.27 -19.83
N LYS A 326 -12.85 0.05 -20.05
CA LYS A 326 -12.52 1.02 -19.00
C LYS A 326 -13.70 1.15 -18.04
N THR A 327 -13.44 0.86 -16.78
CA THR A 327 -14.40 1.04 -15.68
C THR A 327 -13.77 1.97 -14.65
N VAL A 328 -14.50 3.00 -14.24
CA VAL A 328 -14.06 3.92 -13.17
C VAL A 328 -15.08 3.93 -12.06
N ALA A 329 -14.65 3.64 -10.84
CA ALA A 329 -15.44 3.82 -9.63
C ALA A 329 -14.94 5.05 -8.87
N SER A 330 -15.85 5.82 -8.29
CA SER A 330 -15.50 6.96 -7.44
C SER A 330 -16.45 7.05 -6.25
N VAL A 331 -15.89 7.29 -5.07
CA VAL A 331 -16.58 7.59 -3.82
C VAL A 331 -16.17 8.98 -3.37
N GLY A 332 -17.15 9.80 -3.01
CA GLY A 332 -16.93 11.18 -2.62
C GLY A 332 -18.18 12.01 -2.81
N GLY A 333 -18.03 13.32 -2.82
CA GLY A 333 -19.19 14.20 -2.91
C GLY A 333 -20.19 13.97 -1.78
N HIS A 334 -21.46 14.19 -2.10
CA HIS A 334 -22.55 13.99 -1.15
C HIS A 334 -23.67 13.21 -1.81
N ASN A 335 -24.29 12.33 -1.04
CA ASN A 335 -25.57 11.71 -1.30
C ASN A 335 -26.48 12.02 -0.12
N HIS A 336 -27.69 12.48 -0.41
CA HIS A 336 -28.70 12.71 0.60
C HIS A 336 -29.42 11.40 0.86
N LEU A 337 -29.25 10.81 2.05
CA LEU A 337 -30.07 9.69 2.50
C LEU A 337 -30.92 10.19 3.68
N LEU A 338 -32.17 10.56 3.41
CA LEU A 338 -33.04 11.24 4.38
C LEU A 338 -32.34 12.48 5.00
N TRP A 339 -31.98 12.42 6.28
CA TRP A 339 -31.29 13.48 7.04
C TRP A 339 -29.77 13.32 7.10
N PHE A 340 -29.23 12.23 6.53
CA PHE A 340 -27.79 11.97 6.52
C PHE A 340 -27.14 12.45 5.23
N ASN A 341 -26.00 13.10 5.36
CA ASN A 341 -25.10 13.40 4.25
C ASN A 341 -24.00 12.36 4.25
N LEU A 342 -24.07 11.43 3.30
CA LEU A 342 -23.07 10.37 3.14
C LEU A 342 -22.24 10.63 1.89
N PRO A 343 -21.01 10.09 1.82
CA PRO A 343 -20.30 10.03 0.55
C PRO A 343 -21.17 9.33 -0.50
N GLY A 344 -21.31 9.97 -1.66
CA GLY A 344 -21.90 9.33 -2.82
C GLY A 344 -20.94 8.34 -3.46
N PHE A 345 -21.48 7.48 -4.31
CA PHE A 345 -20.68 6.60 -5.16
C PHE A 345 -21.18 6.67 -6.60
N ILE A 346 -20.24 6.56 -7.54
CA ILE A 346 -20.51 6.40 -8.96
C ILE A 346 -19.64 5.29 -9.54
N ILE A 347 -20.19 4.60 -10.54
CA ILE A 347 -19.48 3.69 -11.41
C ILE A 347 -19.74 4.11 -12.86
N GLU A 348 -18.66 4.28 -13.58
CA GLU A 348 -18.61 4.59 -15.00
C GLU A 348 -18.23 3.35 -15.79
N PHE A 349 -18.96 3.08 -16.87
CA PHE A 349 -18.65 2.03 -17.84
C PHE A 349 -18.48 2.61 -19.25
N THR A 350 -17.58 2.01 -20.03
CA THR A 350 -17.44 2.29 -21.46
C THR A 350 -17.84 1.08 -22.30
N ALA A 351 -18.78 1.26 -23.25
CA ALA A 351 -19.20 0.21 -24.18
C ALA A 351 -19.89 0.83 -25.41
N ASP A 352 -20.50 -0.01 -26.25
CA ASP A 352 -21.35 0.44 -27.36
C ASP A 352 -22.53 1.30 -26.86
N GLU A 353 -22.82 2.40 -27.56
CA GLU A 353 -23.83 3.38 -27.16
C GLU A 353 -25.21 2.77 -26.95
N GLN A 354 -25.62 1.84 -27.82
CA GLN A 354 -26.94 1.23 -27.73
C GLN A 354 -27.03 0.25 -26.54
N LEU A 355 -25.95 -0.46 -26.25
CA LEU A 355 -25.86 -1.31 -25.06
C LEU A 355 -25.97 -0.49 -23.77
N LEU A 356 -25.29 0.64 -23.71
CA LEU A 356 -25.31 1.52 -22.54
C LEU A 356 -26.68 2.17 -22.31
N LYS A 357 -27.34 2.65 -23.37
CA LYS A 357 -28.73 3.13 -23.28
C LYS A 357 -29.69 2.05 -22.79
N THR A 358 -29.50 0.81 -23.26
CA THR A 358 -30.28 -0.34 -22.79
C THR A 358 -30.09 -0.57 -21.29
N ALA A 359 -28.84 -0.53 -20.81
CA ALA A 359 -28.52 -0.67 -19.40
C ALA A 359 -29.10 0.46 -18.53
N VAL A 360 -29.00 1.73 -18.97
CA VAL A 360 -29.60 2.88 -18.28
C VAL A 360 -31.13 2.77 -18.23
N SER A 361 -31.76 2.34 -19.32
CA SER A 361 -33.20 2.10 -19.35
C SER A 361 -33.61 1.01 -18.36
N ALA A 362 -32.87 -0.10 -18.34
CA ALA A 362 -33.12 -1.21 -17.44
C ALA A 362 -32.91 -0.84 -15.97
N PHE A 363 -31.89 -0.03 -15.67
CA PHE A 363 -31.63 0.52 -14.34
C PHE A 363 -32.85 1.29 -13.80
N TRP A 364 -33.40 2.23 -14.58
CA TRP A 364 -34.58 2.99 -14.16
C TRP A 364 -35.85 2.13 -14.08
N GLN A 365 -36.08 1.24 -15.05
CA GLN A 365 -37.28 0.43 -15.11
C GLN A 365 -37.33 -0.70 -14.07
N LYS A 366 -36.19 -1.32 -13.76
CA LYS A 366 -36.14 -2.54 -12.94
C LYS A 366 -35.65 -2.30 -11.51
N LEU A 367 -34.60 -1.49 -11.33
CA LEU A 367 -34.04 -1.24 -9.99
C LEU A 367 -34.71 -0.05 -9.30
N PHE A 368 -35.19 0.91 -10.08
CA PHE A 368 -35.89 2.10 -9.58
C PHE A 368 -37.37 2.12 -9.94
N PHE A 369 -37.95 0.94 -10.15
CA PHE A 369 -39.40 0.73 -10.28
C PHE A 369 -40.10 1.64 -11.31
N GLY A 370 -39.42 1.99 -12.40
CA GLY A 370 -39.97 2.86 -13.44
C GLY A 370 -39.96 4.35 -13.10
N THR A 371 -39.18 4.78 -12.11
CA THR A 371 -39.00 6.21 -11.78
C THR A 371 -38.55 6.97 -13.03
N GLU A 372 -39.25 8.06 -13.37
CA GLU A 372 -38.86 8.94 -14.46
C GLU A 372 -37.75 9.90 -14.00
N PRO A 373 -36.54 9.81 -14.56
CA PRO A 373 -35.43 10.64 -14.12
C PRO A 373 -35.51 12.06 -14.72
N SER A 374 -35.10 13.05 -13.94
CA SER A 374 -34.89 14.42 -14.43
C SER A 374 -33.62 14.49 -15.28
N PRO A 375 -33.66 15.05 -16.50
CA PRO A 375 -32.48 15.11 -17.38
C PRO A 375 -31.27 15.79 -16.74
N LEU A 376 -30.07 15.27 -17.01
CA LEU A 376 -28.81 15.84 -16.53
C LEU A 376 -28.01 16.47 -17.67
N SER A 377 -27.59 17.72 -17.49
CA SER A 377 -26.79 18.43 -18.50
C SER A 377 -25.47 17.71 -18.80
N GLY A 378 -25.12 17.63 -20.09
CA GLY A 378 -23.93 16.93 -20.56
C GLY A 378 -24.13 15.44 -20.87
N PHE A 379 -25.34 14.90 -20.65
CA PHE A 379 -25.72 13.53 -21.02
C PHE A 379 -26.92 13.53 -21.97
N SER A 380 -26.94 12.58 -22.91
CA SER A 380 -27.98 12.50 -23.95
C SER A 380 -29.12 11.53 -23.59
N TYR A 381 -28.95 10.69 -22.57
CA TYR A 381 -29.98 9.74 -22.13
C TYR A 381 -29.98 9.54 -20.60
N GLY A 382 -31.17 9.28 -20.04
CA GLY A 382 -31.36 9.09 -18.59
C GLY A 382 -31.41 10.40 -17.80
N GLY A 383 -31.01 10.34 -16.54
CA GLY A 383 -31.01 11.53 -15.68
C GLY A 383 -30.74 11.21 -14.21
N THR A 384 -31.36 11.98 -13.33
CA THR A 384 -31.26 11.82 -11.88
C THR A 384 -32.62 11.83 -11.22
N ALA A 385 -32.76 11.11 -10.11
CA ALA A 385 -33.94 11.16 -9.26
C ALA A 385 -33.52 11.41 -7.81
N SER A 386 -34.41 11.95 -6.99
CA SER A 386 -34.17 12.17 -5.57
C SER A 386 -35.38 11.66 -4.82
N LEU A 387 -35.30 10.46 -4.22
CA LEU A 387 -36.15 9.89 -3.16
C LEU A 387 -35.95 8.36 -3.08
N PRO A 388 -35.59 7.75 -1.93
CA PRO A 388 -35.13 8.36 -0.67
C PRO A 388 -33.65 8.79 -0.72
N PHE A 389 -32.96 8.55 -1.84
CA PHE A 389 -31.59 8.97 -2.09
C PHE A 389 -31.42 9.61 -3.46
N SER A 390 -30.31 10.34 -3.66
CA SER A 390 -29.98 10.92 -4.96
C SER A 390 -29.42 9.83 -5.87
N THR A 391 -30.20 9.42 -6.87
CA THR A 391 -29.84 8.37 -7.81
C THR A 391 -29.41 8.97 -9.14
N LEU A 392 -28.37 8.41 -9.74
CA LEU A 392 -27.84 8.73 -11.06
C LEU A 392 -27.90 7.50 -11.97
N GLY A 393 -28.43 7.70 -13.17
CA GLY A 393 -28.40 6.73 -14.25
C GLY A 393 -28.44 7.47 -15.57
N VAL A 394 -27.28 7.70 -16.19
CA VAL A 394 -27.13 8.51 -17.40
C VAL A 394 -26.20 7.85 -18.41
N SER A 395 -26.38 8.18 -19.70
CA SER A 395 -25.50 7.74 -20.76
C SER A 395 -25.25 8.87 -21.78
N ASP A 396 -24.03 8.93 -22.31
CA ASP A 396 -23.67 9.74 -23.46
C ASP A 396 -22.64 9.00 -24.33
N LYS A 397 -22.94 8.86 -25.64
CA LYS A 397 -22.09 8.15 -26.59
C LYS A 397 -21.68 6.77 -26.05
N ASN A 398 -20.39 6.53 -25.87
CA ASN A 398 -19.81 5.27 -25.39
C ASN A 398 -19.56 5.24 -23.88
N LEU A 399 -20.25 6.07 -23.10
CA LEU A 399 -20.10 6.19 -21.64
C LEU A 399 -21.45 6.14 -20.92
N ALA A 400 -21.48 5.48 -19.76
CA ALA A 400 -22.62 5.53 -18.85
C ALA A 400 -22.16 5.66 -17.39
N LEU A 401 -22.93 6.41 -16.60
CA LEU A 401 -22.74 6.56 -15.16
C LEU A 401 -23.94 6.00 -14.42
N PHE A 402 -23.65 5.20 -13.40
CA PHE A 402 -24.62 4.69 -12.44
C PHE A 402 -24.15 5.02 -11.03
N GLY A 403 -25.05 5.38 -10.13
CA GLY A 403 -24.63 5.62 -8.75
C GLY A 403 -25.68 6.24 -7.85
N LEU A 404 -25.31 6.37 -6.58
CA LEU A 404 -26.06 7.15 -5.59
C LEU A 404 -25.21 8.37 -5.23
N VAL A 405 -25.50 9.50 -5.87
CA VAL A 405 -24.75 10.75 -5.72
C VAL A 405 -25.64 11.93 -6.09
N ALA A 406 -25.48 13.05 -5.40
CA ALA A 406 -26.15 14.28 -5.75
C ALA A 406 -25.60 14.84 -7.09
N PRO A 407 -26.45 15.38 -7.98
CA PRO A 407 -26.03 15.84 -9.31
C PRO A 407 -24.90 16.88 -9.28
N ASN A 408 -24.90 17.76 -8.27
CA ASN A 408 -23.90 18.82 -8.08
C ASN A 408 -22.51 18.29 -7.68
N SER A 409 -22.41 17.03 -7.26
CA SER A 409 -21.16 16.37 -6.90
C SER A 409 -20.50 15.68 -8.09
N ILE A 410 -21.16 15.57 -9.25
CA ILE A 410 -20.62 14.90 -10.43
C ILE A 410 -19.77 15.90 -11.22
N LYS A 411 -18.47 15.64 -11.37
CA LYS A 411 -17.56 16.49 -12.15
C LYS A 411 -16.62 15.65 -13.02
N PRO A 412 -16.14 16.20 -14.16
CA PRO A 412 -15.05 15.59 -14.91
C PRO A 412 -13.78 15.47 -14.05
N TYR A 413 -13.22 14.27 -13.98
CA TYR A 413 -12.02 13.95 -13.21
C TYR A 413 -10.75 14.37 -13.97
N ASN A 414 -10.30 15.59 -13.70
CA ASN A 414 -9.16 16.19 -14.40
C ASN A 414 -7.79 15.80 -13.81
N GLN A 415 -7.74 15.00 -12.74
CA GLN A 415 -6.49 14.72 -12.01
C GLN A 415 -5.62 13.64 -12.67
N LEU A 416 -6.16 12.84 -13.60
CA LEU A 416 -5.40 11.74 -14.24
C LEU A 416 -4.15 12.20 -14.97
N ARG A 417 -4.19 13.37 -15.60
CA ARG A 417 -3.03 13.95 -16.29
C ARG A 417 -1.87 14.29 -15.36
N LYS A 418 -2.12 14.42 -14.05
CA LYS A 418 -1.09 14.60 -13.03
C LYS A 418 -0.51 13.27 -12.55
N LEU A 419 -1.23 12.16 -12.75
CA LEU A 419 -0.89 10.83 -12.25
C LEU A 419 -0.17 9.96 -13.30
N LEU A 420 -0.62 10.06 -14.54
CA LEU A 420 -0.13 9.29 -15.68
C LEU A 420 0.57 10.23 -16.67
N LYS A 421 1.65 9.75 -17.26
CA LYS A 421 2.31 10.45 -18.37
C LYS A 421 1.40 10.39 -19.60
N GLU A 422 1.64 11.32 -20.51
CA GLU A 422 1.00 11.27 -21.82
C GLU A 422 1.34 9.94 -22.53
N ASP A 423 0.33 9.31 -23.14
CA ASP A 423 0.43 8.01 -23.81
C ASP A 423 0.83 6.80 -22.95
N GLU A 424 0.87 6.95 -21.63
CA GLU A 424 1.21 5.85 -20.74
C GLU A 424 0.11 4.80 -20.69
N GLU A 425 0.48 3.55 -20.98
CA GLU A 425 -0.37 2.38 -20.75
C GLU A 425 -0.23 1.89 -19.32
N ALA A 426 -1.37 1.71 -18.65
CA ALA A 426 -1.45 1.13 -17.32
C ALA A 426 -2.68 0.23 -17.22
N ILE A 427 -2.59 -0.83 -16.42
CA ILE A 427 -3.72 -1.71 -16.10
C ILE A 427 -4.82 -0.93 -15.38
N GLY A 428 -4.41 -0.05 -14.49
CA GLY A 428 -5.32 0.77 -13.71
C GLY A 428 -4.61 1.80 -12.85
N TRP A 429 -5.40 2.61 -12.17
CA TRP A 429 -4.95 3.67 -11.29
C TRP A 429 -5.92 3.81 -10.11
N LEU A 430 -5.42 4.33 -9.00
CA LEU A 430 -6.21 4.58 -7.80
C LEU A 430 -5.76 5.89 -7.18
N THR A 431 -6.70 6.66 -6.65
CA THR A 431 -6.42 7.81 -5.78
C THR A 431 -7.28 7.72 -4.54
N ALA A 432 -6.71 8.04 -3.39
CA ALA A 432 -7.42 8.02 -2.13
C ALA A 432 -6.93 9.13 -1.20
N ASP A 433 -7.86 9.89 -0.65
CA ASP A 433 -7.62 10.86 0.41
C ASP A 433 -7.86 10.17 1.76
N LEU A 434 -6.81 9.55 2.30
CA LEU A 434 -6.92 8.71 3.50
C LEU A 434 -7.44 9.48 4.73
N PRO A 435 -7.02 10.74 5.00
CA PRO A 435 -7.62 11.55 6.05
C PRO A 435 -9.12 11.76 5.90
N HIS A 436 -9.59 12.16 4.72
CA HIS A 436 -11.02 12.42 4.52
C HIS A 436 -11.85 11.13 4.47
N ILE A 437 -11.27 10.02 4.00
CA ILE A 437 -11.88 8.68 4.14
C ILE A 437 -12.06 8.35 5.63
N ALA A 438 -11.08 8.66 6.47
CA ALA A 438 -11.17 8.44 7.91
C ALA A 438 -12.33 9.22 8.54
N ASP A 439 -12.52 10.48 8.14
CA ASP A 439 -13.65 11.29 8.61
C ASP A 439 -14.99 10.71 8.14
N ALA A 440 -15.07 10.33 6.87
CA ALA A 440 -16.26 9.70 6.32
C ALA A 440 -16.63 8.37 7.03
N LEU A 441 -15.65 7.53 7.36
CA LEU A 441 -15.88 6.28 8.10
C LEU A 441 -16.45 6.53 9.51
N VAL A 442 -15.98 7.58 10.19
CA VAL A 442 -16.51 7.98 11.51
C VAL A 442 -17.94 8.52 11.39
N GLU A 443 -18.25 9.30 10.36
CA GLU A 443 -19.64 9.74 10.13
C GLU A 443 -20.56 8.57 9.79
N MET A 444 -20.09 7.61 8.98
CA MET A 444 -20.84 6.39 8.68
C MET A 444 -21.06 5.51 9.91
N SER A 445 -20.10 5.41 10.83
CA SER A 445 -20.28 4.60 12.05
C SER A 445 -21.36 5.16 12.99
N LYS A 446 -21.62 6.48 12.95
CA LYS A 446 -22.74 7.09 13.70
C LYS A 446 -24.10 6.61 13.21
N MET A 447 -24.23 6.18 11.96
CA MET A 447 -25.50 5.65 11.44
C MET A 447 -25.88 4.31 12.07
N ASN A 448 -24.90 3.48 12.43
CA ASN A 448 -25.17 2.20 13.08
C ASN A 448 -25.91 2.37 14.42
N TYR A 449 -25.73 3.50 15.09
CA TYR A 449 -26.44 3.83 16.33
C TYR A 449 -27.97 3.91 16.12
N PHE A 450 -28.42 4.26 14.91
CA PHE A 450 -29.83 4.37 14.56
C PHE A 450 -30.43 3.05 14.03
N SER A 451 -29.61 2.09 13.59
CA SER A 451 -30.10 0.79 13.10
C SER A 451 -30.12 -0.30 14.18
N SER A 452 -29.40 -0.11 15.30
CA SER A 452 -29.29 -1.11 16.36
C SER A 452 -30.35 -0.98 17.47
N GLU A 453 -31.08 0.12 17.58
CA GLU A 453 -32.03 0.33 18.69
C GLU A 453 -33.44 -0.27 18.46
N ASP A 454 -33.82 -0.73 17.26
CA ASP A 454 -35.22 -1.16 16.99
C ASP A 454 -35.42 -2.59 16.44
N TYR A 455 -34.39 -3.45 16.37
CA TYR A 455 -34.53 -4.80 15.78
C TYR A 455 -34.86 -5.94 16.77
N ASN A 456 -35.38 -5.65 17.97
CA ASN A 456 -35.76 -6.67 18.96
C ASN A 456 -37.28 -6.79 19.22
N SER A 457 -38.13 -6.10 18.47
CA SER A 457 -39.57 -6.33 18.51
C SER A 457 -40.10 -6.54 17.10
N GLU A 458 -40.85 -7.62 16.89
CA GLU A 458 -41.64 -7.93 15.68
C GLU A 458 -40.94 -8.72 14.56
N ARG A 459 -40.09 -9.69 14.91
CA ARG A 459 -39.73 -10.79 13.98
C ARG A 459 -40.34 -12.14 14.39
N ASP A 460 -41.56 -12.10 14.90
CA ASP A 460 -42.47 -13.24 14.93
C ASP A 460 -43.70 -12.86 14.10
N ILE A 461 -44.17 -13.80 13.29
CA ILE A 461 -45.32 -13.74 12.36
C ILE A 461 -44.88 -13.51 10.90
N PHE A 462 -45.20 -14.50 10.06
CA PHE A 462 -44.91 -14.68 8.63
C PHE A 462 -43.62 -15.43 8.26
N SER A 463 -43.51 -16.69 8.72
CA SER A 463 -42.92 -17.74 7.89
C SER A 463 -44.04 -18.62 7.34
N GLU A 464 -44.39 -18.47 6.06
CA GLU A 464 -44.76 -19.59 5.19
C GLU A 464 -44.96 -19.10 3.74
N ASN A 465 -44.29 -19.84 2.85
CA ASN A 465 -44.52 -20.04 1.42
C ASN A 465 -43.89 -19.15 0.34
N ASP A 466 -43.24 -19.92 -0.53
CA ASP A 466 -43.16 -19.87 -1.98
C ASP A 466 -41.98 -19.21 -2.70
N HIS A 467 -41.32 -20.11 -3.45
CA HIS A 467 -40.37 -19.92 -4.52
C HIS A 467 -40.61 -18.65 -5.34
N THR A 468 -39.79 -17.64 -5.08
CA THR A 468 -39.56 -16.53 -6.01
C THR A 468 -38.06 -16.41 -6.22
N GLU A 469 -37.64 -16.32 -7.48
CA GLU A 469 -36.25 -16.02 -7.85
C GLU A 469 -35.79 -14.82 -7.03
N GLU A 470 -34.71 -14.99 -6.27
CA GLU A 470 -34.13 -13.97 -5.38
C GLU A 470 -33.90 -12.68 -6.18
N CYS A 471 -34.87 -11.77 -6.08
CA CYS A 471 -34.66 -10.37 -6.38
C CYS A 471 -33.52 -9.91 -5.48
N PHE A 472 -32.60 -9.09 -5.99
CA PHE A 472 -31.48 -8.56 -5.21
C PHE A 472 -32.06 -7.68 -4.08
N GLN A 473 -32.44 -8.31 -2.98
CA GLN A 473 -32.55 -7.65 -1.70
C GLN A 473 -31.12 -7.62 -1.19
N PRO A 474 -30.46 -6.46 -1.16
CA PRO A 474 -29.24 -6.39 -0.38
C PRO A 474 -29.68 -6.73 1.04
N GLU A 475 -29.33 -7.93 1.52
CA GLU A 475 -29.21 -8.14 2.94
C GLU A 475 -28.20 -7.09 3.40
N MET A 476 -28.71 -5.93 3.81
CA MET A 476 -27.95 -4.97 4.59
C MET A 476 -27.80 -5.60 5.98
N ASN A 477 -27.08 -6.72 6.04
CA ASN A 477 -26.24 -7.02 7.17
C ASN A 477 -25.20 -5.91 7.17
N LEU A 478 -25.61 -4.73 7.66
CA LEU A 478 -24.71 -3.70 8.15
C LEU A 478 -23.95 -4.42 9.25
N TYR A 479 -22.83 -5.04 8.88
CA TYR A 479 -21.84 -5.50 9.83
C TYR A 479 -21.70 -4.38 10.84
N THR A 480 -22.02 -4.67 12.09
CA THR A 480 -21.89 -3.70 13.17
C THR A 480 -20.44 -3.25 13.13
N LEU A 481 -20.22 -2.06 12.57
CA LEU A 481 -18.90 -1.47 12.51
C LEU A 481 -18.57 -1.15 13.95
N ASP A 482 -17.77 -2.01 14.55
CA ASP A 482 -17.22 -1.85 15.88
C ASP A 482 -16.60 -0.44 15.98
N ASN A 483 -17.29 0.44 16.70
CA ASN A 483 -16.99 1.87 16.69
C ASN A 483 -15.56 2.13 17.22
N GLU A 484 -15.08 1.32 18.17
CA GLU A 484 -13.71 1.42 18.67
C GLU A 484 -12.69 1.05 17.59
N LYS A 485 -12.95 -0.03 16.82
CA LYS A 485 -12.10 -0.41 15.68
C LYS A 485 -12.12 0.64 14.57
N VAL A 486 -13.29 1.22 14.26
CA VAL A 486 -13.39 2.29 13.26
C VAL A 486 -12.63 3.53 13.72
N ILE A 487 -12.77 3.96 14.96
CA ILE A 487 -12.04 5.12 15.50
C ILE A 487 -10.53 4.86 15.46
N SER A 488 -10.08 3.67 15.86
CA SER A 488 -8.68 3.27 15.83
C SER A 488 -8.11 3.26 14.40
N PHE A 489 -8.82 2.64 13.46
CA PHE A 489 -8.44 2.61 12.05
C PHE A 489 -8.45 4.01 11.42
N SER A 490 -9.42 4.85 11.78
CA SER A 490 -9.52 6.23 11.29
C SER A 490 -8.35 7.09 11.79
N LYS A 491 -7.95 6.95 13.06
CA LYS A 491 -6.74 7.60 13.59
C LYS A 491 -5.50 7.19 12.79
N MET A 492 -5.38 5.92 12.43
CA MET A 492 -4.28 5.41 11.60
C MET A 492 -4.31 6.03 10.20
N LEU A 493 -5.46 6.04 9.52
CA LEU A 493 -5.61 6.64 8.19
C LEU A 493 -5.22 8.13 8.18
N LYS A 494 -5.56 8.88 9.23
CA LYS A 494 -5.17 10.30 9.40
C LYS A 494 -3.67 10.52 9.59
N THR A 495 -2.89 9.49 9.94
CA THR A 495 -1.43 9.59 9.95
C THR A 495 -0.83 9.57 8.55
N PHE A 496 -1.59 9.06 7.57
CA PHE A 496 -1.21 9.05 6.17
C PHE A 496 -1.78 10.26 5.43
N GLY A 497 -1.20 10.56 4.28
CA GLY A 497 -1.68 11.60 3.40
C GLY A 497 -2.56 11.08 2.26
N LYS A 498 -2.71 11.89 1.23
CA LYS A 498 -3.34 11.46 -0.03
C LYS A 498 -2.38 10.51 -0.74
N ILE A 499 -2.92 9.42 -1.27
CA ILE A 499 -2.16 8.45 -2.05
C ILE A 499 -2.66 8.41 -3.49
N SER A 500 -1.77 8.06 -4.40
CA SER A 500 -2.12 7.76 -5.77
C SER A 500 -1.28 6.61 -6.30
N LEU A 501 -1.92 5.56 -6.78
CA LEU A 501 -1.29 4.34 -7.28
C LEU A 501 -1.52 4.22 -8.78
N VAL A 502 -0.50 3.75 -9.49
CA VAL A 502 -0.56 3.34 -10.89
C VAL A 502 -0.09 1.89 -10.98
N TRP A 503 -0.97 1.04 -11.50
CA TRP A 503 -0.66 -0.35 -11.79
C TRP A 503 -0.14 -0.44 -13.23
N GLU A 504 1.18 -0.43 -13.39
CA GLU A 504 1.85 -0.29 -14.70
C GLU A 504 1.80 -1.61 -15.49
N SER A 505 2.16 -2.74 -14.86
CA SER A 505 2.17 -4.08 -15.45
C SER A 505 1.65 -5.11 -14.45
N TYR A 506 1.37 -6.34 -14.89
CA TYR A 506 0.82 -7.38 -14.02
C TYR A 506 1.65 -7.67 -12.77
N ASP A 507 2.94 -7.33 -12.81
CA ASP A 507 3.92 -7.56 -11.76
C ASP A 507 4.52 -6.28 -11.18
N SER A 508 4.15 -5.07 -11.62
CA SER A 508 4.79 -3.85 -11.13
C SER A 508 3.92 -2.60 -11.20
N GLY A 509 4.29 -1.60 -10.40
CA GLY A 509 3.63 -0.32 -10.38
C GLY A 509 4.34 0.71 -9.51
N ARG A 510 3.67 1.84 -9.33
CA ARG A 510 4.15 2.94 -8.50
C ARG A 510 3.04 3.50 -7.62
N LEU A 511 3.44 4.07 -6.49
CA LEU A 511 2.59 4.76 -5.54
C LEU A 511 3.25 6.09 -5.20
N ASN A 512 2.50 7.17 -5.30
CA ASN A 512 2.88 8.48 -4.79
C ASN A 512 2.06 8.78 -3.54
N TRP A 513 2.67 9.44 -2.57
CA TRP A 513 1.96 9.96 -1.40
C TRP A 513 2.26 11.45 -1.21
N TYR A 514 1.32 12.15 -0.61
CA TYR A 514 1.36 13.58 -0.36
C TYR A 514 0.82 13.86 1.04
N ASP A 515 1.62 14.45 1.92
CA ASP A 515 1.15 14.88 3.23
C ASP A 515 0.07 15.95 3.07
N VAL A 516 -1.09 15.72 3.68
CA VAL A 516 -2.22 16.66 3.69
C VAL A 516 -2.08 17.65 4.86
N ARG A 517 -0.85 17.98 5.27
CA ARG A 517 -0.64 19.00 6.31
C ARG A 517 -0.34 20.35 5.65
N ALA A 518 -1.25 21.29 5.93
CA ALA A 518 -1.22 22.72 5.65
C ALA A 518 -1.85 23.19 4.32
N LYS A 519 -3.18 23.36 4.34
CA LYS A 519 -3.82 24.69 4.16
C LYS A 519 -5.23 24.68 4.75
N GLU A 520 -5.29 24.85 6.06
CA GLU A 520 -6.42 25.52 6.72
C GLU A 520 -5.79 26.52 7.69
N ASN A 521 -5.57 27.74 7.18
CA ASN A 521 -5.47 28.98 7.94
C ASN A 521 -6.19 30.04 7.12
#